data_AF-A0A946JWG4-F1
#
_entry.id   AF-A0A946JWG4-F1
#
_cell.length_a   1.000
_cell.length_b   1.000
_cell.length_c   1.000
_cell.angle_alpha   90.00
_cell.angle_beta   90.00
_cell.angle_gamma   90.00
#
_symmetry.space_group_name_H-M   'P 1'
#
loop_
_entity.id
_entity.type
_entity.pdbx_description
1 polymer ?
#
loop_
_entity_poly.entity_id
_entity_poly.type
_entity_poly.pdbx_seq_one_letter_code
_entity_poly.pdbx_strand_id
1 'polypeptide(L)' 'KVAELPEGVTFTQIGAVGMLAGVGFTMALFISTLAWADASIIETAKTGVLLGSLVSALIGSFLLYLTTRNSS' A
#
# COMPACT_ATOMS: atom_id res chain seq x y z
N LYS A 1 -21.46 15.73 11.95
CA LYS A 1 -20.74 14.44 11.78
C LYS A 1 -20.24 14.39 10.33
N VAL A 2 -18.95 14.16 10.10
CA VAL A 2 -18.33 14.26 8.76
C VAL A 2 -18.39 12.92 8.00
N ALA A 3 -18.44 11.79 8.70
CA ALA A 3 -18.77 10.47 8.15
C ALA A 3 -19.17 9.51 9.27
N GLU A 4 -19.98 8.50 8.96
CA GLU A 4 -20.26 7.35 9.82
C GLU A 4 -19.72 6.09 9.13
N LEU A 5 -19.13 5.17 9.91
CA LEU A 5 -18.67 3.90 9.36
C LEU A 5 -19.89 3.00 9.06
N PRO A 6 -19.90 2.28 7.92
CA PRO A 6 -20.91 1.26 7.65
C PRO A 6 -20.93 0.18 8.74
N GLU A 7 -22.08 -0.44 8.97
CA GLU A 7 -22.20 -1.56 9.90
C GLU A 7 -21.23 -2.69 9.49
N GLY A 8 -20.40 -3.14 10.45
CA GLY A 8 -19.39 -4.18 10.22
C GLY A 8 -18.03 -3.70 9.71
N VAL A 9 -17.83 -2.38 9.49
CA VAL A 9 -16.53 -1.81 9.12
C VAL A 9 -15.85 -1.19 10.34
N THR A 10 -14.56 -1.48 10.53
CA THR A 10 -13.74 -0.88 11.59
C THR A 10 -12.73 0.11 11.00
N PHE A 11 -12.32 1.13 11.78
CA PHE A 11 -11.25 2.05 11.37
C PHE A 11 -9.94 1.33 11.04
N THR A 12 -9.67 0.20 11.67
CA THR A 12 -8.52 -0.66 11.39
C THR A 12 -8.58 -1.27 9.98
N GLN A 13 -9.76 -1.71 9.52
CA GLN A 13 -9.95 -2.15 8.14
C GLN A 13 -9.72 -1.02 7.14
N ILE A 14 -10.19 0.20 7.43
CA ILE A 14 -9.94 1.37 6.57
C ILE A 14 -8.43 1.65 6.46
N GLY A 15 -7.72 1.61 7.59
CA GLY A 15 -6.26 1.74 7.61
C GLY A 15 -5.55 0.62 6.83
N ALA A 16 -6.00 -0.63 6.99
CA ALA A 16 -5.43 -1.78 6.28
C ALA A 16 -5.66 -1.69 4.75
N VAL A 17 -6.86 -1.29 4.33
CA VAL A 17 -7.17 -1.05 2.91
C VAL A 17 -6.35 0.14 2.37
N GLY A 18 -6.16 1.20 3.15
CA GLY A 18 -5.28 2.31 2.78
C GLY A 18 -3.83 1.88 2.57
N MET A 19 -3.31 0.99 3.42
CA MET A 19 -1.98 0.41 3.27
C MET A 19 -1.87 -0.46 2.00
N LEU A 20 -2.92 -1.20 1.67
CA LEU A 20 -2.98 -1.96 0.41
C LEU A 20 -3.11 -1.06 -0.82
N ALA A 21 -3.82 0.06 -0.72
CA ALA A 21 -3.92 1.06 -1.78
C ALA A 21 -2.56 1.71 -2.12
N GLY A 22 -1.62 1.68 -1.18
CA GLY A 22 -0.22 2.11 -1.38
C GLY A 22 0.62 1.18 -2.27
N VAL A 23 0.10 0.02 -2.70
CA VAL A 23 0.79 -0.90 -3.62
C VAL A 23 0.73 -0.33 -5.04
N GLY A 24 1.65 0.59 -5.33
CA GLY A 24 1.67 1.39 -6.54
C GLY A 24 2.70 0.96 -7.60
N PHE A 25 3.14 -0.30 -7.63
CA PHE A 25 4.25 -0.78 -8.46
C PHE A 25 4.32 -0.13 -9.86
N THR A 26 3.24 -0.20 -10.64
CA THR A 26 3.20 0.35 -12.01
C THR A 26 3.23 1.88 -12.06
N MET A 27 2.49 2.57 -11.18
CA MET A 27 2.49 4.04 -11.15
C MET A 27 3.78 4.62 -10.58
N ALA A 28 4.34 4.00 -9.54
CA ALA A 28 5.59 4.43 -8.92
C ALA A 28 6.79 4.22 -9.86
N LEU A 29 6.81 3.14 -10.64
CA LEU A 29 7.83 2.96 -11.69
C LEU A 29 7.69 4.01 -12.81
N PHE A 30 6.47 4.33 -13.23
CA PHE A 30 6.25 5.39 -14.21
C PHE A 30 6.75 6.75 -13.70
N ILE A 31 6.41 7.11 -12.46
CA ILE A 31 6.92 8.33 -11.80
C ILE A 31 8.45 8.30 -11.73
N SER A 32 9.06 7.16 -11.41
CA SER A 32 10.52 7.05 -11.37
C SER A 32 11.18 7.34 -12.72
N THR A 33 10.56 6.95 -13.83
CA THR A 33 11.08 7.26 -15.18
C THR A 33 10.90 8.71 -15.60
N LEU A 34 9.92 9.42 -14.99
CA LEU A 34 9.73 10.86 -15.21
C LEU A 34 10.65 11.70 -14.31
N ALA A 35 10.96 11.20 -13.11
CA ALA A 35 11.76 11.92 -12.12
C ALA A 35 13.26 11.93 -12.45
N TRP A 36 13.77 10.89 -13.13
CA TRP A 36 15.20 10.71 -13.35
C TRP A 36 15.48 10.32 -14.80
N ALA A 37 16.55 10.89 -15.37
CA ALA A 37 17.04 10.53 -16.71
C ALA A 37 18.19 9.50 -16.65
N ASP A 38 18.86 9.37 -15.50
CA ASP A 38 19.97 8.42 -15.30
C ASP A 38 19.45 7.01 -15.02
N ALA A 39 19.88 6.05 -15.85
CA ALA A 39 19.47 4.65 -15.77
C ALA A 39 19.86 3.98 -14.45
N SER A 40 21.00 4.35 -13.85
CA SER A 40 21.46 3.78 -12.57
C SER A 40 20.52 4.17 -11.41
N ILE A 41 20.01 5.39 -11.42
CA ILE A 41 19.08 5.88 -10.40
C ILE A 41 17.71 5.23 -10.58
N ILE A 42 17.25 5.07 -11.83
CA ILE A 42 15.98 4.39 -12.14
C ILE A 42 16.02 2.92 -11.68
N GLU A 43 17.14 2.21 -11.87
CA GLU A 43 17.28 0.82 -11.42
C GLU A 43 17.21 0.69 -9.88
N THR A 44 17.88 1.61 -9.19
CA THR A 44 17.84 1.68 -7.72
C THR A 44 16.42 1.99 -7.23
N ALA A 45 15.76 2.96 -7.85
CA ALA A 45 14.38 3.33 -7.54
C ALA A 45 13.40 2.18 -7.81
N LYS A 46 13.57 1.43 -8.90
CA LYS A 46 12.76 0.23 -9.19
C LYS A 46 12.85 -0.80 -8.07
N THR A 47 14.05 -1.06 -7.59
CA THR A 47 14.28 -1.98 -6.47
C THR A 47 13.61 -1.45 -5.19
N GLY A 48 13.72 -0.15 -4.91
CA GLY A 48 13.04 0.50 -3.78
C GLY A 48 11.51 0.39 -3.86
N VAL A 49 10.93 0.67 -5.03
CA VAL A 49 9.48 0.56 -5.27
C VAL A 49 8.98 -0.87 -5.08
N LEU A 50 9.74 -1.86 -5.56
CA LEU A 50 9.42 -3.28 -5.38
C LEU A 50 9.43 -3.67 -3.89
N LEU A 51 10.48 -3.31 -3.16
CA LEU A 51 10.60 -3.60 -1.73
C LEU A 51 9.53 -2.89 -0.92
N GLY A 52 9.29 -1.60 -1.18
CA GLY A 52 8.24 -0.83 -0.50
C GLY A 52 6.84 -1.39 -0.75
N SER A 53 6.55 -1.77 -2.00
CA SER A 53 5.27 -2.42 -2.36
C SER A 53 5.09 -3.76 -1.67
N LEU A 54 6.15 -4.56 -1.56
CA LEU A 54 6.14 -5.84 -0.85
C LEU A 54 5.82 -5.64 0.64
N VAL A 55 6.51 -4.70 1.29
CA VAL A 55 6.28 -4.37 2.71
C VAL A 55 4.85 -3.87 2.92
N SER A 56 4.36 -2.98 2.05
CA SER A 56 2.98 -2.47 2.13
C SER A 56 1.95 -3.58 1.97
N ALA A 57 2.18 -4.50 1.02
CA ALA A 57 1.32 -5.66 0.80
C ALA A 57 1.31 -6.61 2.00
N LEU A 58 2.48 -6.91 2.58
CA LEU A 58 2.59 -7.76 3.77
C LEU A 58 1.88 -7.15 4.97
N ILE A 59 2.17 -5.89 5.30
CA ILE A 59 1.58 -5.24 6.47
C ILE A 59 0.08 -5.02 6.27
N GLY A 60 -0.35 -4.53 5.10
CA GLY A 60 -1.76 -4.34 4.79
C GLY A 60 -2.56 -5.63 4.83
N SER A 61 -2.03 -6.71 4.26
CA SER A 61 -2.69 -8.03 4.28
C SER A 61 -2.72 -8.63 5.69
N PHE A 62 -1.64 -8.47 6.46
CA PHE A 62 -1.57 -8.94 7.84
C PHE A 62 -2.57 -8.22 8.75
N LEU A 63 -2.67 -6.89 8.62
CA LEU A 63 -3.66 -6.08 9.34
C LEU A 63 -5.10 -6.45 8.98
N LEU A 64 -5.37 -6.69 7.68
CA LEU A 64 -6.68 -7.18 7.24
C LEU A 64 -6.97 -8.57 7.83
N TYR A 65 -6.00 -9.48 7.80
CA TYR A 65 -6.17 -10.84 8.33
C TYR A 65 -6.50 -10.84 9.82
N LEU A 66 -5.77 -10.05 10.62
CA LEU A 66 -6.03 -9.90 12.05
C LEU A 66 -7.42 -9.31 12.33
N THR A 67 -7.80 -8.28 11.57
CA THR A 67 -9.08 -7.59 11.80
C THR A 67 -10.27 -8.43 11.38
N THR A 68 -10.17 -9.17 10.26
CA THR A 68 -11.21 -10.10 9.82
C THR A 68 -11.37 -11.27 10.80
N ARG A 69 -10.27 -11.79 11.36
CA ARG A 69 -10.31 -12.87 12.35
C ARG A 69 -10.93 -12.42 13.68
N ASN A 70 -10.83 -11.14 14.05
CA ASN A 70 -11.45 -10.60 15.26
C ASN A 70 -12.98 -10.34 15.12
N SER A 71 -13.54 -10.55 13.93
CA SER A 71 -14.98 -10.39 13.67
C SER A 71 -15.73 -11.73 13.57
N SER A 72 -15.11 -12.85 13.96
CA SER A 72 -15.74 -14.16 14.20
C SER A 72 -15.77 -14.47 15.69
#